data_AF-A0A2S9FI99-F1
#
_entry.id   AF-A0A2S9FI99-F1
#
_cell.length_a   1.000
_cell.length_b   1.000
_cell.length_c   1.000
_cell.angle_alpha   90.00
_cell.angle_beta   90.00
_cell.angle_gamma   90.00
#
_symmetry.space_group_name_H-M   'P 1'
#
loop_
_entity.id
_entity.type
_entity.pdbx_description
1 polymer ?
#
loop_
_entity_poly.entity_id
_entity_poly.type
_entity_poly.pdbx_seq_one_letter_code
_entity_poly.pdbx_strand_id
1 'polypeptide(L)'
;INNAGVMTTPKGTTKDGFELQFGTNHLGHFAFTGLLLDTLLDVPGSRVVTVSSNGHKMGGSIHWDDLQWERSYNRMGAYTQSKLANLLFTYELQRRLAPRGKTIAVAAHPGTSTTELARNLPKSVQGAFQTVAPLFAQSPAAGALPTLRAATDPGVLGGQYYGPDGIAQQKGSPVVVASSAQSYDVALQRRLWDVSEELTKVVFPVGADTAD
;
A
#
# COMPACT_ATOMS: atom_id res chain seq x y z
N ILE A 1 1.66 -11.29 2.39
CA ILE A 1 1.80 -9.93 2.97
C ILE A 1 2.67 -9.12 2.03
N ASN A 2 2.10 -8.08 1.42
CA ASN A 2 2.75 -7.18 0.48
C ASN A 2 3.38 -6.02 1.27
N ASN A 3 4.54 -6.27 1.90
CA ASN A 3 5.22 -5.33 2.79
C ASN A 3 6.37 -4.56 2.12
N ALA A 4 7.05 -5.17 1.15
CA ALA A 4 8.25 -4.60 0.56
C ALA A 4 7.98 -3.22 -0.05
N GLY A 5 8.94 -2.32 0.01
CA GLY A 5 8.78 -1.05 -0.67
C GLY A 5 9.99 -0.15 -0.60
N VAL A 6 10.05 0.75 -1.56
CA VAL A 6 11.01 1.84 -1.66
C VAL A 6 10.28 3.17 -1.45
N MET A 7 11.01 4.18 -1.00
CA MET A 7 10.44 5.47 -0.64
C MET A 7 11.36 6.62 -1.05
N THR A 8 10.80 7.63 -1.70
CA THR A 8 11.49 8.90 -2.03
C THR A 8 12.81 8.70 -2.78
N THR A 9 12.87 7.68 -3.64
CA THR A 9 14.07 7.37 -4.43
C THR A 9 14.31 8.43 -5.50
N PRO A 10 15.55 8.61 -5.99
CA PRO A 10 15.77 9.25 -7.28
C PRO A 10 14.96 8.57 -8.39
N LYS A 11 14.75 9.26 -9.52
CA LYS A 11 14.08 8.65 -10.69
C LYS A 11 14.88 7.42 -11.11
N GLY A 12 14.18 6.32 -11.29
CA GLY A 12 14.73 5.06 -11.77
C GLY A 12 13.61 4.21 -12.32
N THR A 13 13.98 3.18 -13.06
CA THR A 13 13.03 2.23 -13.64
C THR A 13 13.31 0.82 -13.15
N THR A 14 12.27 0.00 -13.03
CA THR A 14 12.40 -1.45 -12.86
C THR A 14 12.99 -2.08 -14.12
N LYS A 15 13.31 -3.38 -14.07
CA LYS A 15 13.76 -4.14 -15.25
C LYS A 15 12.69 -4.18 -16.35
N ASP A 16 11.42 -4.13 -15.97
CA ASP A 16 10.25 -4.14 -16.85
C ASP A 16 9.89 -2.73 -17.38
N GLY A 17 10.69 -1.70 -17.03
CA GLY A 17 10.51 -0.33 -17.52
C GLY A 17 9.54 0.54 -16.71
N PHE A 18 9.03 0.08 -15.57
CA PHE A 18 8.13 0.88 -14.73
C PHE A 18 8.90 1.85 -13.85
N GLU A 19 8.32 3.00 -13.51
CA GLU A 19 8.81 3.88 -12.46
C GLU A 19 9.07 3.08 -11.18
N LEU A 20 10.25 3.27 -10.58
CA LEU A 20 10.76 2.38 -9.54
C LEU A 20 9.82 2.22 -8.33
N GLN A 21 9.21 3.30 -7.84
CA GLN A 21 8.35 3.24 -6.66
C GLN A 21 6.98 2.63 -6.97
N PHE A 22 6.35 3.01 -8.08
CA PHE A 22 5.10 2.43 -8.55
C PHE A 22 5.26 0.95 -8.94
N GLY A 23 6.32 0.64 -9.68
CA GLY A 23 6.70 -0.71 -10.09
C GLY A 23 6.97 -1.64 -8.91
N THR A 24 7.73 -1.17 -7.92
CA THR A 24 8.10 -2.00 -6.76
C THR A 24 6.96 -2.09 -5.75
N ASN A 25 6.38 -0.96 -5.35
CA ASN A 25 5.45 -0.90 -4.22
C ASN A 25 4.04 -1.39 -4.60
N HIS A 26 3.65 -1.28 -5.87
CA HIS A 26 2.31 -1.61 -6.37
C HIS A 26 2.34 -2.70 -7.44
N LEU A 27 2.91 -2.47 -8.64
CA LEU A 27 2.79 -3.42 -9.76
C LEU A 27 3.40 -4.79 -9.47
N GLY A 28 4.56 -4.83 -8.81
CA GLY A 28 5.19 -6.08 -8.38
C GLY A 28 4.33 -6.85 -7.36
N HIS A 29 3.71 -6.14 -6.42
CA HIS A 29 2.78 -6.75 -5.46
C HIS A 29 1.45 -7.19 -6.09
N PHE A 30 0.94 -6.42 -7.07
CA PHE A 30 -0.23 -6.76 -7.85
C PHE A 30 0.00 -8.08 -8.58
N ALA A 31 1.08 -8.17 -9.35
CA ALA A 31 1.47 -9.38 -10.07
C ALA A 31 1.71 -10.56 -9.12
N PHE A 32 2.47 -10.36 -8.05
CA PHE A 32 2.74 -11.39 -7.04
C PHE A 32 1.45 -11.94 -6.41
N THR A 33 0.50 -11.05 -6.07
CA THR A 33 -0.78 -11.46 -5.49
C THR A 33 -1.60 -12.23 -6.50
N GLY A 34 -1.71 -11.75 -7.74
CA GLY A 34 -2.49 -12.40 -8.80
C GLY A 34 -1.99 -13.81 -9.11
N LEU A 35 -0.67 -13.99 -9.20
CA LEU A 35 -0.04 -15.29 -9.48
C LEU A 35 -0.20 -16.32 -8.35
N LEU A 36 -0.43 -15.87 -7.11
CA LEU A 36 -0.60 -16.74 -5.96
C LEU A 36 -2.06 -16.89 -5.52
N LEU A 37 -2.99 -16.13 -6.11
CA LEU A 37 -4.33 -16.00 -5.54
C LEU A 37 -5.08 -17.32 -5.47
N ASP A 38 -4.96 -18.18 -6.49
CA ASP A 38 -5.60 -19.51 -6.52
C ASP A 38 -5.19 -20.39 -5.34
N THR A 39 -3.98 -20.23 -4.81
CA THR A 39 -3.52 -20.97 -3.62
C THR A 39 -4.19 -20.52 -2.32
N LEU A 40 -4.83 -19.35 -2.33
CA LEU A 40 -5.47 -18.75 -1.17
C LEU A 40 -6.99 -18.90 -1.19
N LEU A 41 -7.62 -18.85 -2.37
CA LEU A 41 -9.08 -18.71 -2.55
C LEU A 41 -9.92 -19.71 -1.74
N ASP A 42 -9.42 -20.93 -1.57
CA ASP A 42 -10.13 -22.00 -0.86
C ASP A 42 -9.66 -22.24 0.58
N VAL A 43 -8.66 -21.50 1.05
CA VAL A 43 -8.11 -21.61 2.40
C VAL A 43 -8.92 -20.71 3.35
N PRO A 44 -9.72 -21.27 4.29
CA PRO A 44 -10.53 -20.48 5.19
C PRO A 44 -9.68 -19.56 6.08
N GLY A 45 -10.06 -18.28 6.17
CA GLY A 45 -9.35 -17.30 6.99
C GLY A 45 -8.03 -16.80 6.38
N SER A 46 -7.69 -17.24 5.16
CA SER A 46 -6.56 -16.70 4.41
C SER A 46 -6.78 -15.22 4.10
N ARG A 47 -5.67 -14.49 3.97
CA ARG A 47 -5.74 -13.05 3.74
C ARG A 47 -4.55 -12.50 2.99
N VAL A 48 -4.84 -11.51 2.15
CA VAL A 48 -3.85 -10.63 1.53
C VAL A 48 -3.77 -9.36 2.36
N VAL A 49 -2.62 -9.11 2.98
CA VAL A 49 -2.34 -7.87 3.71
C VAL A 49 -1.43 -7.00 2.88
N THR A 50 -1.86 -5.80 2.52
CA THR A 50 -1.05 -4.83 1.77
C THR A 50 -0.62 -3.65 2.63
N VAL A 51 0.68 -3.36 2.66
CA VAL A 51 1.22 -2.26 3.46
C VAL A 51 1.22 -0.96 2.64
N SER A 52 0.39 -0.02 3.10
CA SER A 52 0.35 1.36 2.62
C SER A 52 1.12 2.29 3.58
N SER A 53 0.82 3.58 3.58
CA SER A 53 1.48 4.63 4.37
C SER A 53 0.56 5.83 4.48
N ASN A 54 0.72 6.66 5.52
CA ASN A 54 0.07 7.98 5.60
C ASN A 54 0.39 8.89 4.39
N GLY A 55 1.42 8.55 3.61
CA GLY A 55 1.68 9.19 2.32
C GLY A 55 0.45 9.29 1.41
N HIS A 56 -0.46 8.30 1.39
CA HIS A 56 -1.67 8.40 0.56
C HIS A 56 -2.59 9.60 0.91
N LYS A 57 -2.45 10.18 2.11
CA LYS A 57 -3.18 11.39 2.55
C LYS A 57 -2.45 12.69 2.21
N MET A 58 -1.18 12.64 1.83
CA MET A 58 -0.31 13.80 1.59
C MET A 58 -0.38 14.30 0.13
N GLY A 59 -1.59 14.41 -0.43
CA GLY A 59 -1.77 14.81 -1.84
C GLY A 59 -1.50 13.69 -2.84
N GLY A 60 -1.61 12.42 -2.41
CA GLY A 60 -1.51 11.29 -3.33
C GLY A 60 -2.65 11.32 -4.32
N SER A 61 -2.29 11.26 -5.60
CA SER A 61 -3.20 11.11 -6.72
C SER A 61 -2.62 10.11 -7.70
N ILE A 62 -3.47 9.47 -8.50
CA ILE A 62 -3.01 8.64 -9.60
C ILE A 62 -2.83 9.55 -10.82
N HIS A 63 -1.60 9.70 -11.30
CA HIS A 63 -1.27 10.53 -12.44
C HIS A 63 -1.56 9.77 -13.74
N TRP A 64 -2.83 9.66 -14.11
CA TRP A 64 -3.28 8.82 -15.22
C TRP A 64 -2.59 9.11 -16.56
N ASP A 65 -2.26 10.37 -16.84
CA ASP A 65 -1.60 10.79 -18.08
C ASP A 65 -0.07 10.69 -18.03
N ASP A 66 0.49 10.31 -16.87
CA ASP A 66 1.93 10.15 -16.64
C ASP A 66 2.21 9.19 -15.47
N LEU A 67 1.66 7.97 -15.53
CA LEU A 67 1.76 6.99 -14.43
C LEU A 67 3.20 6.65 -14.07
N GLN A 68 4.08 6.70 -15.08
CA GLN A 68 5.50 6.39 -14.97
C GLN A 68 6.36 7.62 -14.62
N TRP A 69 5.75 8.79 -14.38
CA TRP A 69 6.43 10.04 -14.05
C TRP A 69 7.59 10.38 -15.02
N GLU A 70 7.31 10.29 -16.31
CA GLU A 70 8.28 10.53 -17.37
C GLU A 70 8.63 12.00 -17.50
N ARG A 71 7.67 12.91 -17.30
CA ARG A 71 7.82 14.34 -17.62
C ARG A 71 8.53 15.15 -16.54
N SER A 72 8.06 15.10 -15.30
CA SER A 72 8.58 15.92 -14.20
C SER A 72 8.56 15.14 -12.89
N TYR A 73 9.55 14.27 -12.73
CA TYR A 73 9.61 13.32 -11.61
C TYR A 73 9.60 14.02 -10.24
N ASN A 74 8.55 13.77 -9.47
CA ASN A 74 8.48 14.15 -8.08
C ASN A 74 8.63 12.90 -7.21
N ARG A 75 9.73 12.82 -6.44
CA ARG A 75 10.04 11.64 -5.61
C ARG A 75 8.92 11.33 -4.60
N MET A 76 8.35 12.38 -4.03
CA MET A 76 7.29 12.26 -3.05
C MET A 76 5.97 11.94 -3.76
N GLY A 77 5.65 12.65 -4.85
CA GLY A 77 4.51 12.36 -5.72
C GLY A 77 4.42 10.89 -6.15
N ALA A 78 5.53 10.32 -6.65
CA ALA A 78 5.63 8.90 -7.01
C ALA A 78 5.40 7.97 -5.80
N TYR A 79 5.98 8.30 -4.64
CA TYR A 79 5.74 7.54 -3.40
C TYR A 79 4.26 7.58 -2.99
N THR A 80 3.65 8.78 -2.90
CA THR A 80 2.24 8.94 -2.55
C THR A 80 1.32 8.20 -3.52
N GLN A 81 1.58 8.29 -4.83
CA GLN A 81 0.84 7.56 -5.86
C GLN A 81 0.87 6.06 -5.58
N SER A 82 2.07 5.51 -5.34
CA SER A 82 2.23 4.08 -5.06
C SER A 82 1.48 3.62 -3.80
N LYS A 83 1.39 4.47 -2.77
CA LYS A 83 0.71 4.14 -1.51
C LYS A 83 -0.81 4.31 -1.59
N LEU A 84 -1.29 5.25 -2.40
CA LEU A 84 -2.70 5.31 -2.78
C LEU A 84 -3.09 4.08 -3.63
N ALA A 85 -2.25 3.69 -4.59
CA ALA A 85 -2.46 2.53 -5.43
C ALA A 85 -2.64 1.24 -4.61
N ASN A 86 -1.84 1.05 -3.55
CA ASN A 86 -1.98 -0.07 -2.63
C ASN A 86 -3.36 -0.16 -1.95
N LEU A 87 -3.98 0.98 -1.62
CA LEU A 87 -5.31 1.01 -1.00
C LEU A 87 -6.41 0.76 -2.02
N LEU A 88 -6.32 1.42 -3.19
CA LEU A 88 -7.23 1.17 -4.31
C LEU A 88 -7.24 -0.32 -4.70
N PHE A 89 -6.06 -0.93 -4.79
CA PHE A 89 -5.89 -2.36 -5.01
C PHE A 89 -6.55 -3.21 -3.93
N THR A 90 -6.33 -2.87 -2.65
CA THR A 90 -6.86 -3.66 -1.53
C THR A 90 -8.38 -3.67 -1.54
N TYR A 91 -9.01 -2.52 -1.76
CA TYR A 91 -10.48 -2.42 -1.75
C TYR A 91 -11.10 -3.09 -2.97
N GLU A 92 -10.49 -2.94 -4.14
CA GLU A 92 -10.93 -3.66 -5.33
C GLU A 92 -10.77 -5.18 -5.17
N LEU A 93 -9.62 -5.65 -4.66
CA LEU A 93 -9.39 -7.07 -4.40
C LEU A 93 -10.43 -7.61 -3.40
N GLN A 94 -10.69 -6.89 -2.32
CA GLN A 94 -11.70 -7.31 -1.35
C GLN A 94 -13.08 -7.43 -2.00
N ARG A 95 -13.47 -6.46 -2.82
CA ARG A 95 -14.74 -6.46 -3.52
C ARG A 95 -14.88 -7.70 -4.40
N ARG A 96 -13.83 -8.03 -5.16
CA ARG A 96 -13.79 -9.24 -6.02
C ARG A 96 -13.73 -10.56 -5.23
N LEU A 97 -13.23 -10.54 -4.00
CA LEU A 97 -13.19 -11.72 -3.12
C LEU A 97 -14.49 -11.95 -2.35
N ALA A 98 -15.30 -10.91 -2.13
CA ALA A 98 -16.50 -10.95 -1.30
C ALA A 98 -17.49 -12.07 -1.67
N PRO A 99 -17.75 -12.39 -2.96
CA PRO A 99 -18.66 -13.48 -3.32
C PRO A 99 -18.21 -14.88 -2.86
N ARG A 100 -16.91 -15.09 -2.64
CA ARG A 100 -16.37 -16.38 -2.17
C ARG A 100 -16.26 -16.47 -0.65
N GLY A 101 -15.98 -15.35 0.01
CA GLY A 101 -16.03 -15.20 1.48
C GLY A 101 -14.96 -15.95 2.30
N LYS A 102 -14.08 -16.75 1.69
CA LYS A 102 -13.03 -17.51 2.41
C LYS A 102 -11.72 -16.74 2.60
N THR A 103 -11.36 -15.94 1.60
CA THR A 103 -10.15 -15.10 1.58
C THR A 103 -10.57 -13.64 1.66
N ILE A 104 -9.83 -12.84 2.43
CA ILE A 104 -10.06 -11.40 2.52
C ILE A 104 -8.82 -10.61 2.09
N ALA A 105 -9.03 -9.37 1.64
CA ALA A 105 -7.97 -8.40 1.43
C ALA A 105 -8.11 -7.26 2.44
N VAL A 106 -7.01 -6.90 3.08
CA VAL A 106 -6.93 -5.83 4.08
C VAL A 106 -5.64 -5.05 3.91
N ALA A 107 -5.60 -3.84 4.46
CA ALA A 107 -4.43 -2.99 4.42
C ALA A 107 -3.93 -2.64 5.82
N ALA A 108 -2.66 -2.25 5.91
CA ALA A 108 -2.08 -1.70 7.12
C ALA A 108 -1.09 -0.57 6.81
N HIS A 109 -0.76 0.26 7.78
CA HIS A 109 0.40 1.14 7.71
C HIS A 109 1.14 1.20 9.06
N PRO A 110 2.48 1.35 9.04
CA PRO A 110 3.29 1.28 10.25
C PRO A 110 3.29 2.59 11.06
N GLY A 111 2.50 3.59 10.68
CA GLY A 111 2.72 4.98 11.09
C GLY A 111 3.93 5.58 10.38
N THR A 112 4.70 6.42 11.08
CA THR A 112 5.95 6.99 10.55
C THR A 112 7.13 6.14 11.00
N SER A 113 7.87 5.57 10.05
CA SER A 113 9.11 4.86 10.34
C SER A 113 10.32 5.82 10.24
N THR A 114 11.19 5.77 11.24
CA THR A 114 12.44 6.55 11.32
C THR A 114 13.44 6.22 10.23
N THR A 115 13.36 5.00 9.68
CA THR A 115 14.48 4.33 9.00
C THR A 115 14.77 4.88 7.60
N GLU A 116 13.76 5.41 6.90
CA GLU A 116 13.91 5.84 5.50
C GLU A 116 13.88 7.37 5.32
N LEU A 117 13.22 8.14 6.20
CA LEU A 117 13.29 9.60 6.17
C LEU A 117 14.73 10.11 6.39
N ALA A 118 15.51 9.43 7.24
CA ALA A 118 16.87 9.82 7.57
C ALA A 118 17.87 9.58 6.43
N ARG A 119 17.63 8.58 5.57
CA ARG A 119 18.60 8.09 4.57
C ARG A 119 19.00 9.15 3.54
N ASN A 120 18.07 10.03 3.17
CA ASN A 120 18.27 11.05 2.15
C ASN A 120 18.56 12.45 2.73
N LEU A 121 18.65 12.59 4.06
CA LEU A 121 19.02 13.86 4.69
C LEU A 121 20.53 14.12 4.54
N PRO A 122 20.95 15.39 4.42
CA PRO A 122 22.36 15.75 4.54
C PRO A 122 22.95 15.20 5.84
N LYS A 123 24.19 14.66 5.78
CA LYS A 123 24.86 14.04 6.93
C LYS A 123 24.90 14.95 8.18
N SER A 124 24.95 16.27 7.99
CA SER A 124 24.94 17.28 9.05
C SER A 124 23.62 17.34 9.84
N VAL A 125 22.50 16.97 9.22
CA VAL A 125 21.16 16.98 9.84
C VAL A 125 20.76 15.59 10.32
N GLN A 126 21.37 14.55 9.75
CA GLN A 126 21.06 13.14 10.04
C GLN A 126 21.24 12.79 11.52
N GLY A 127 22.28 13.31 12.18
CA GLY A 127 22.53 13.09 13.61
C GLY A 127 21.46 13.70 14.51
N ALA A 128 21.10 14.97 14.28
CA ALA A 128 20.03 15.66 15.03
C ALA A 128 18.66 15.02 14.77
N PHE A 129 18.39 14.62 13.51
CA PHE A 129 17.17 13.90 13.15
C PHE A 129 17.09 12.56 13.88
N GLN A 130 18.17 11.80 14.00
CA GLN A 130 18.17 10.54 14.75
C GLN A 130 17.88 10.71 16.25
N THR A 131 18.21 11.87 16.84
CA THR A 131 17.89 12.17 18.25
C THR A 131 16.42 12.57 18.44
N VAL A 132 15.82 13.29 17.48
CA VAL A 132 14.45 13.81 17.60
C VAL A 132 13.42 12.83 17.01
N ALA A 133 13.80 11.99 16.05
CA ALA A 133 12.91 11.07 15.36
C ALA A 133 12.17 10.08 16.29
N PRO A 134 12.76 9.52 17.36
CA PRO A 134 12.05 8.65 18.30
C PRO A 134 10.85 9.31 19.01
N LEU A 135 10.80 10.65 19.07
CA LEU A 135 9.68 11.37 19.68
C LEU A 135 8.41 11.30 18.81
N PHE A 136 8.56 11.15 17.49
CA PHE A 136 7.47 11.23 16.52
C PHE A 136 7.29 9.97 15.66
N ALA A 137 8.23 9.02 15.70
CA ALA A 137 8.20 7.83 14.86
C ALA A 137 8.11 6.54 15.68
N GLN A 138 7.55 5.49 15.07
CA GLN A 138 7.47 4.17 15.67
C GLN A 138 8.82 3.44 15.63
N SER A 139 9.08 2.62 16.65
CA SER A 139 10.11 1.59 16.56
C SER A 139 9.72 0.56 15.49
N PRO A 140 10.66 -0.18 14.88
CA PRO A 140 10.31 -1.23 13.91
C PRO A 140 9.34 -2.28 14.47
N ALA A 141 9.52 -2.68 15.73
CA ALA A 141 8.64 -3.64 16.40
C ALA A 141 7.20 -3.10 16.53
N ALA A 142 7.06 -1.85 16.96
CA ALA A 142 5.75 -1.23 17.12
C ALA A 142 5.11 -0.92 15.74
N GLY A 143 5.92 -0.51 14.75
CA GLY A 143 5.51 -0.32 13.36
C GLY A 143 5.03 -1.60 12.68
N ALA A 144 5.46 -2.78 13.13
CA ALA A 144 4.96 -4.05 12.64
C ALA A 144 3.57 -4.41 13.20
N LEU A 145 3.15 -3.82 14.33
CA LEU A 145 1.90 -4.20 15.02
C LEU A 145 0.64 -4.02 14.16
N PRO A 146 0.45 -2.94 13.37
CA PRO A 146 -0.70 -2.82 12.48
C PRO A 146 -0.75 -3.93 11.41
N THR A 147 0.40 -4.28 10.84
CA THR A 147 0.51 -5.38 9.86
C THR A 147 0.25 -6.73 10.52
N LEU A 148 0.80 -6.97 11.72
CA LEU A 148 0.54 -8.19 12.48
C LEU A 148 -0.93 -8.32 12.84
N ARG A 149 -1.56 -7.26 13.35
CA ARG A 149 -2.99 -7.24 13.64
C ARG A 149 -3.81 -7.59 12.39
N ALA A 150 -3.56 -6.90 11.27
CA ALA A 150 -4.22 -7.20 10.01
C ALA A 150 -3.99 -8.67 9.56
N ALA A 151 -2.82 -9.24 9.84
CA ALA A 151 -2.44 -10.59 9.46
C ALA A 151 -3.01 -11.70 10.37
N THR A 152 -3.19 -11.45 11.67
CA THR A 152 -3.42 -12.52 12.66
C THR A 152 -4.65 -12.34 13.55
N ASP A 153 -5.22 -11.14 13.66
CA ASP A 153 -6.41 -10.91 14.48
C ASP A 153 -7.61 -11.66 13.86
N PRO A 154 -8.30 -12.54 14.62
CA PRO A 154 -9.45 -13.29 14.12
C PRO A 154 -10.67 -12.40 13.87
N GLY A 155 -10.72 -11.18 14.44
CA GLY A 155 -11.80 -10.21 14.25
C GLY A 155 -11.63 -9.31 13.02
N VAL A 156 -10.62 -9.56 12.18
CA VAL A 156 -10.38 -8.76 10.97
C VAL A 156 -11.46 -9.00 9.93
N LEU A 157 -12.07 -7.92 9.46
CA LEU A 157 -13.02 -7.91 8.36
C LEU A 157 -12.33 -7.46 7.07
N GLY A 158 -12.73 -8.04 5.95
CA GLY A 158 -12.23 -7.65 4.64
C GLY A 158 -12.46 -6.16 4.35
N GLY A 159 -11.51 -5.53 3.67
CA GLY A 159 -11.55 -4.11 3.31
C GLY A 159 -11.20 -3.16 4.47
N GLN A 160 -10.81 -3.67 5.63
CA GLN A 160 -10.32 -2.83 6.73
C GLN A 160 -8.89 -2.36 6.49
N TYR A 161 -8.59 -1.19 7.07
CA TYR A 161 -7.28 -0.57 7.07
C TYR A 161 -6.80 -0.35 8.50
N TYR A 162 -5.61 -0.82 8.82
CA TYR A 162 -5.06 -0.81 10.17
C TYR A 162 -3.90 0.19 10.32
N GLY A 163 -3.91 0.95 11.40
CA GLY A 163 -2.94 1.99 11.65
C GLY A 163 -2.82 2.33 13.14
N PRO A 164 -1.79 3.11 13.53
CA PRO A 164 -1.67 3.55 14.92
C PRO A 164 -2.77 4.54 15.31
N ASP A 165 -3.23 4.49 16.55
CA ASP A 165 -4.30 5.34 17.10
C ASP A 165 -3.85 6.74 17.57
N GLY A 166 -2.55 7.01 17.63
CA GLY A 166 -2.05 8.29 18.10
C GLY A 166 -2.26 9.44 17.10
N ILE A 167 -1.79 10.63 17.49
CA ILE A 167 -1.93 11.87 16.72
C ILE A 167 -1.44 11.66 15.28
N ALA A 168 -2.31 12.02 14.32
CA ALA A 168 -2.08 11.86 12.89
C ALA A 168 -1.65 10.43 12.46
N GLN A 169 -2.01 9.42 13.26
CA GLN A 169 -1.69 8.01 13.04
C GLN A 169 -0.18 7.76 12.91
N GLN A 170 0.63 8.54 13.61
CA GLN A 170 2.10 8.50 13.53
C GLN A 170 2.68 7.34 14.35
N LYS A 171 2.13 7.10 15.54
CA LYS A 171 2.53 6.09 16.52
C LYS A 171 1.34 5.71 17.40
N GLY A 172 1.41 4.58 18.09
CA GLY A 172 0.32 4.12 18.96
C GLY A 172 -0.07 2.67 18.72
N SER A 173 -1.17 2.26 19.34
CA SER A 173 -1.69 0.89 19.24
C SER A 173 -2.35 0.67 17.87
N PRO A 174 -2.27 -0.54 17.30
CA PRO A 174 -2.90 -0.83 16.02
C PRO A 174 -4.43 -0.82 16.16
N VAL A 175 -5.13 0.05 15.45
CA VAL A 175 -6.60 0.15 15.38
C VAL A 175 -7.07 0.20 13.93
N VAL A 176 -8.38 0.00 13.72
CA VAL A 176 -8.99 0.28 12.41
C VAL A 176 -8.99 1.79 12.20
N VAL A 177 -8.50 2.25 11.05
CA VAL A 177 -8.42 3.66 10.69
C VAL A 177 -9.03 3.91 9.31
N ALA A 178 -9.47 5.14 9.07
CA ALA A 178 -9.91 5.57 7.74
C ALA A 178 -8.71 5.94 6.84
N SER A 179 -8.85 5.66 5.55
CA SER A 179 -7.97 6.12 4.47
C SER A 179 -8.53 7.37 3.78
N SER A 180 -7.87 7.86 2.71
CA SER A 180 -8.34 9.03 1.97
C SER A 180 -9.64 8.76 1.22
N ALA A 181 -10.49 9.78 1.05
CA ALA A 181 -11.76 9.68 0.31
C ALA A 181 -11.56 9.08 -1.10
N GLN A 182 -10.50 9.50 -1.80
CA GLN A 182 -10.15 8.99 -3.12
C GLN A 182 -9.92 7.48 -3.14
N SER A 183 -9.40 6.90 -2.06
CA SER A 183 -9.17 5.46 -2.01
C SER A 183 -10.49 4.65 -2.01
N TYR A 184 -11.59 5.24 -1.57
CA TYR A 184 -12.92 4.61 -1.61
C TYR A 184 -13.67 4.81 -2.94
N ASP A 185 -13.08 5.53 -3.91
CA ASP A 185 -13.67 5.73 -5.23
C ASP A 185 -13.58 4.44 -6.07
N VAL A 186 -14.74 3.81 -6.29
CA VAL A 186 -14.86 2.54 -7.03
C VAL A 186 -14.41 2.67 -8.49
N ALA A 187 -14.59 3.83 -9.12
CA ALA A 187 -14.15 4.02 -10.51
C ALA A 187 -12.63 4.09 -10.59
N LEU A 188 -11.97 4.76 -9.64
CA LEU A 188 -10.50 4.77 -9.58
C LEU A 188 -9.92 3.41 -9.22
N GLN A 189 -10.59 2.66 -8.34
CA GLN A 189 -10.23 1.28 -7.98
C GLN A 189 -10.22 0.38 -9.23
N ARG A 190 -11.33 0.36 -9.98
CA ARG A 190 -11.46 -0.41 -11.22
C ARG A 190 -10.45 0.03 -12.28
N ARG A 191 -10.33 1.34 -12.53
CA ARG A 191 -9.38 1.87 -13.52
C ARG A 191 -7.94 1.50 -13.19
N LEU A 192 -7.55 1.56 -11.91
CA LEU A 192 -6.21 1.16 -11.50
C LEU A 192 -5.99 -0.33 -11.70
N TRP A 193 -7.00 -1.16 -11.40
CA TRP A 193 -6.94 -2.60 -11.62
C TRP A 193 -6.69 -2.94 -13.07
N ASP A 194 -7.51 -2.39 -13.98
CA ASP A 194 -7.43 -2.68 -15.42
C ASP A 194 -6.05 -2.29 -15.98
N VAL A 195 -5.56 -1.09 -15.62
CA VAL A 195 -4.21 -0.66 -15.99
C VAL A 195 -3.13 -1.54 -15.37
N SER A 196 -3.34 -2.05 -14.16
CA SER A 196 -2.37 -2.95 -13.52
C SER A 196 -2.34 -4.32 -14.19
N GLU A 197 -3.47 -4.88 -14.60
CA GLU A 197 -3.54 -6.10 -15.43
C GLU A 197 -2.86 -5.87 -16.78
N GLU A 198 -3.11 -4.72 -17.42
CA GLU A 198 -2.47 -4.38 -18.69
C GLU A 198 -0.95 -4.27 -18.57
N LEU A 199 -0.44 -3.56 -17.55
CA LEU A 199 0.99 -3.35 -17.38
C LEU A 199 1.69 -4.64 -16.97
N THR A 200 1.11 -5.42 -16.06
CA THR A 200 1.75 -6.63 -15.52
C THR A 200 1.49 -7.88 -16.36
N LYS A 201 0.50 -7.85 -17.26
CA LYS A 201 -0.03 -9.02 -17.99
C LYS A 201 -0.53 -10.14 -17.07
N VAL A 202 -0.83 -9.82 -15.81
CA VAL A 202 -1.40 -10.76 -14.83
C VAL A 202 -2.88 -10.49 -14.70
N VAL A 203 -3.69 -11.51 -14.97
CA VAL A 203 -5.16 -11.48 -14.79
C VAL A 203 -5.50 -12.28 -13.54
N PHE A 204 -6.45 -11.76 -12.76
CA PHE A 204 -6.84 -12.40 -11.51
C PHE A 204 -7.95 -13.45 -11.73
N PRO A 205 -7.92 -14.58 -10.99
CA PRO A 205 -8.97 -15.62 -11.02
C PRO A 205 -10.26 -15.22 -10.25
N VAL A 206 -10.49 -13.93 -10.08
CA VAL A 206 -11.67 -13.34 -9.42
C VAL A 206 -12.32 -12.36 -10.39
N GLY A 207 -13.61 -12.55 -10.67
CA GLY A 207 -14.36 -11.67 -11.55
C GLY A 207 -14.51 -10.26 -10.96
N ALA A 208 -14.65 -9.26 -11.82
CA ALA A 208 -15.23 -7.99 -11.41
C ALA A 208 -16.69 -8.23 -11.02
N ASP A 209 -17.22 -7.60 -9.97
CA ASP A 209 -18.69 -7.60 -9.76
C ASP A 209 -19.35 -7.20 -11.08
N THR A 210 -20.14 -8.11 -11.62
CA THR A 210 -21.24 -7.81 -12.53
C THR A 210 -22.34 -7.17 -11.69
N ALA A 211 -22.13 -5.91 -11.30
CA ALA A 211 -23.21 -5.08 -10.81
C ALA A 211 -23.73 -4.30 -12.03
N ASP A 212 -24.78 -4.86 -12.65
CA ASP A 212 -25.74 -4.11 -13.47
C ASP A 212 -26.43 -3.01 -12.64
#